data_AF-A0A0G1LW71-F1
#
_entry.id   AF-A0A0G1LW71-F1
#
_cell.length_a   1.000
_cell.length_b   1.000
_cell.length_c   1.000
_cell.angle_alpha   90.00
_cell.angle_beta   90.00
_cell.angle_gamma   90.00
#
_symmetry.space_group_name_H-M   'P 1'
#
loop_
_entity.id
_entity.type
_entity.pdbx_description
1 polymer ?
#
loop_
_entity_poly.entity_id
_entity_poly.type
_entity_poly.pdbx_seq_one_letter_code
_entity_poly.pdbx_strand_id
1 'polypeptide(L)'
;MNSSERGIPDPENEIDKLYIENRRKEKSPSWTPQELALALGFEAQPHEKGDPVQIYHKSAENGHVYKFCIQNSKYSSERGVRISLGVAGMSKEVILCQDKPFDDDMKELGLVTRTSAKMFWRPELQTKEIFEKLQRYIRDLEESNFFEDLLKT
;
A
#
# COMPACT_ATOMS: atom_id res chain seq x y z
N MET A 1 -22.58 16.42 -61.43
CA MET A 1 -21.14 16.11 -61.38
C MET A 1 -20.69 16.30 -59.94
N ASN A 2 -20.25 15.21 -59.31
CA ASN A 2 -19.75 15.14 -57.94
C ASN A 2 -18.38 15.84 -57.82
N SER A 3 -18.13 16.50 -56.70
CA SER A 3 -16.78 16.61 -56.12
C SER A 3 -16.93 16.78 -54.61
N SER A 4 -16.83 15.66 -53.90
CA SER A 4 -16.70 15.60 -52.44
C SER A 4 -15.34 16.16 -52.04
N GLU A 5 -15.32 17.21 -51.22
CA GLU A 5 -14.13 17.59 -50.46
C GLU A 5 -13.86 16.51 -49.41
N ARG A 6 -12.94 15.60 -49.72
CA ARG A 6 -12.35 14.71 -48.72
C ARG A 6 -11.30 15.52 -47.96
N GLY A 7 -11.64 15.91 -46.73
CA GLY A 7 -10.67 16.40 -45.78
C GLY A 7 -9.55 15.38 -45.61
N ILE A 8 -8.32 15.81 -45.84
CA ILE A 8 -7.12 15.02 -45.58
C ILE A 8 -7.04 14.85 -44.06
N PRO A 9 -7.00 13.63 -43.50
CA PRO A 9 -6.76 13.45 -42.08
C PRO A 9 -5.35 13.92 -41.77
N ASP A 10 -5.23 14.85 -40.82
CA ASP A 10 -3.96 15.34 -40.32
C ASP A 10 -3.29 14.23 -39.47
N PRO A 11 -2.19 13.63 -39.92
CA PRO A 11 -1.58 12.48 -39.26
C PRO A 11 -0.90 12.84 -37.93
N GLU A 12 -0.68 14.13 -37.65
CA GLU A 12 -0.07 14.56 -36.38
C GLU A 12 -1.06 14.48 -35.20
N ASN A 13 -2.37 14.58 -35.48
CA ASN A 13 -3.42 14.54 -34.45
C ASN A 13 -3.80 13.13 -33.98
N GLU A 14 -3.51 12.09 -34.78
CA GLU A 14 -3.76 10.69 -34.38
C GLU A 14 -2.64 10.15 -33.50
N ILE A 15 -1.40 10.59 -33.71
CA ILE A 15 -0.25 10.15 -32.90
C ILE A 15 -0.39 10.65 -31.45
N ASP A 16 -0.80 11.90 -31.25
CA ASP A 16 -1.00 12.47 -29.91
C ASP A 16 -2.15 11.82 -29.16
N LYS A 17 -3.24 11.43 -29.84
CA LYS A 17 -4.32 10.66 -29.21
C LYS A 17 -3.88 9.24 -28.85
N LEU A 18 -3.11 8.56 -29.70
CA LEU A 18 -2.56 7.24 -29.37
C LEU A 18 -1.56 7.29 -28.21
N TYR A 19 -0.76 8.36 -28.10
CA TYR A 19 0.23 8.50 -27.02
C TYR A 19 -0.45 8.81 -25.66
N ILE A 20 -1.54 9.58 -25.67
CA ILE A 20 -2.33 9.90 -24.47
C ILE A 20 -3.22 8.72 -24.06
N GLU A 21 -3.74 7.94 -25.02
CA GLU A 21 -4.60 6.79 -24.76
C GLU A 21 -3.81 5.54 -24.32
N ASN A 22 -2.56 5.37 -24.77
CA ASN A 22 -1.70 4.25 -24.34
C ASN A 22 -1.16 4.38 -22.91
N ARG A 23 -1.25 5.55 -22.27
CA ARG A 23 -0.99 5.67 -20.82
C ARG A 23 -2.14 5.21 -19.93
N ARG A 24 -3.29 4.81 -20.49
CA ARG A 24 -4.48 4.43 -19.70
C ARG A 24 -4.58 2.97 -19.29
N LYS A 25 -3.64 2.07 -19.63
CA LYS A 25 -3.72 0.65 -19.20
C LYS A 25 -2.38 -0.04 -18.93
N GLU A 26 -1.33 0.67 -18.54
CA GLU A 26 -0.35 -0.01 -17.69
C GLU A 26 -1.06 -0.25 -16.36
N LYS A 27 -1.39 -1.51 -16.08
CA LYS A 27 -1.87 -1.91 -14.75
C LYS A 27 -0.85 -1.34 -13.77
N SER A 28 -1.29 -0.37 -12.97
CA SER A 28 -0.52 0.09 -11.81
C SER A 28 0.05 -1.14 -11.10
N PRO A 29 1.31 -1.12 -10.66
CA PRO A 29 1.92 -2.26 -9.98
C PRO A 29 0.94 -2.78 -8.92
N SER A 30 0.67 -4.10 -8.95
CA SER A 30 -0.23 -4.79 -8.01
C SER A 30 0.39 -4.98 -6.62
N TRP A 31 1.35 -4.12 -6.28
CA TRP A 31 2.09 -4.13 -5.04
C TRP A 31 1.74 -2.85 -4.30
N THR A 32 0.47 -2.71 -3.96
CA THR A 32 -0.01 -1.66 -3.07
C THR A 32 -0.04 -2.14 -1.62
N PRO A 33 0.07 -1.23 -0.63
CA PRO A 33 -0.15 -1.58 0.77
C PRO A 33 -1.49 -2.28 1.02
N GLN A 34 -2.52 -1.95 0.22
CA GLN A 34 -3.84 -2.58 0.28
C GLN A 34 -3.77 -4.05 -0.18
N GLU A 35 -3.11 -4.31 -1.30
CA GLU A 35 -2.90 -5.68 -1.79
C GLU A 35 -2.06 -6.52 -0.83
N LEU A 36 -1.16 -5.89 -0.06
CA LEU A 36 -0.39 -6.57 0.99
C LEU A 36 -1.30 -7.09 2.10
N ALA A 37 -2.22 -6.26 2.61
CA ALA A 37 -3.18 -6.68 3.63
C ALA A 37 -4.05 -7.85 3.12
N LEU A 38 -4.55 -7.75 1.88
CA LEU A 38 -5.37 -8.80 1.26
C LEU A 38 -4.58 -10.11 1.07
N ALA A 39 -3.32 -10.04 0.62
CA ALA A 39 -2.45 -11.21 0.44
C ALA A 39 -2.06 -11.92 1.76
N LEU A 40 -2.19 -11.20 2.88
CA LEU A 40 -2.01 -11.72 4.24
C LEU A 40 -3.30 -12.31 4.83
N GLY A 41 -4.41 -12.23 4.08
CA GLY A 41 -5.72 -12.75 4.49
C GLY A 41 -6.53 -11.79 5.36
N PHE A 42 -6.19 -10.49 5.38
CA PHE A 42 -7.00 -9.50 6.05
C PHE A 42 -8.13 -9.01 5.13
N GLU A 43 -9.30 -8.80 5.71
CA GLU A 43 -10.49 -8.28 5.03
C GLU A 43 -10.68 -6.81 5.33
N ALA A 44 -10.93 -6.02 4.27
CA ALA A 44 -11.15 -4.58 4.39
C ALA A 44 -12.41 -4.30 5.22
N GLN A 45 -12.28 -3.45 6.23
CA GLN A 45 -13.44 -2.94 6.95
C GLN A 45 -14.13 -1.82 6.17
N PRO A 46 -15.46 -1.66 6.35
CA PRO A 46 -16.16 -0.50 5.86
C PRO A 46 -15.49 0.77 6.38
N HIS A 47 -15.26 1.74 5.49
CA HIS A 47 -14.69 3.04 5.82
C HIS A 47 -15.48 4.12 5.09
N GLU A 48 -15.52 5.32 5.66
CA GLU A 48 -16.14 6.46 4.99
C GLU A 48 -15.21 7.02 3.92
N LYS A 49 -15.81 7.54 2.85
CA LYS A 49 -15.04 8.17 1.78
C LYS A 49 -14.36 9.42 2.33
N GLY A 50 -13.03 9.39 2.38
CA GLY A 50 -12.22 10.49 2.94
C GLY A 50 -11.48 10.10 4.22
N ASP A 51 -11.73 8.89 4.75
CA ASP A 51 -11.00 8.39 5.91
C ASP A 51 -9.49 8.36 5.64
N PRO A 52 -8.68 8.97 6.53
CA PRO A 52 -7.23 9.00 6.35
C PRO A 52 -6.58 7.64 6.62
N VAL A 53 -7.33 6.71 7.23
CA VAL A 53 -6.89 5.39 7.65
C VAL A 53 -7.83 4.35 7.05
N GLN A 54 -7.26 3.35 6.38
CA GLN A 54 -7.96 2.15 5.95
C GLN A 54 -7.61 1.02 6.92
N ILE A 55 -8.63 0.32 7.41
CA ILE A 55 -8.48 -0.72 8.42
C ILE A 55 -8.87 -2.06 7.79
N TYR A 56 -8.06 -3.08 8.06
CA TYR A 56 -8.31 -4.44 7.65
C TYR A 56 -8.26 -5.36 8.88
N HIS A 57 -9.14 -6.34 8.92
CA HIS A 57 -9.24 -7.29 10.03
C HIS A 57 -9.03 -8.73 9.55
N LYS A 58 -8.42 -9.54 10.39
CA LYS A 58 -8.26 -10.98 10.18
C LYS A 58 -8.60 -11.69 11.48
N SER A 59 -9.54 -12.61 11.42
CA SER A 59 -9.86 -13.47 12.57
C SER A 59 -8.74 -14.50 12.75
N ALA A 60 -8.17 -14.55 13.95
CA ALA A 60 -7.16 -15.53 14.33
C ALA A 60 -7.80 -16.73 15.05
N GLU A 61 -7.15 -17.90 14.97
CA GLU A 61 -7.66 -19.15 15.55
C GLU A 61 -7.80 -19.09 17.08
N ASN A 62 -6.99 -18.27 17.73
CA ASN A 62 -7.03 -18.02 19.18
C ASN A 62 -8.24 -17.17 19.63
N GLY A 63 -9.13 -16.80 18.71
CA GLY A 63 -10.34 -16.00 18.98
C GLY A 63 -10.11 -14.48 18.99
N HIS A 64 -8.89 -14.01 18.74
CA HIS A 64 -8.61 -12.59 18.57
C HIS A 64 -8.83 -12.13 17.13
N VAL A 65 -9.00 -10.82 16.96
CA VAL A 65 -9.10 -10.20 15.64
C VAL A 65 -7.87 -9.33 15.45
N TYR A 66 -7.00 -9.70 14.52
CA TYR A 66 -5.83 -8.91 14.18
C TYR A 66 -6.21 -7.77 13.27
N LYS A 67 -5.50 -6.65 13.42
CA LYS A 67 -5.75 -5.40 12.72
C LYS A 67 -4.52 -4.99 11.94
N PHE A 68 -4.75 -4.64 10.68
CA PHE A 68 -3.76 -4.04 9.78
C PHE A 68 -4.30 -2.69 9.33
N CYS A 69 -3.58 -1.61 9.65
CA CYS A 69 -3.97 -0.25 9.35
C CYS A 69 -3.03 0.36 8.29
N ILE A 70 -3.62 1.00 7.29
CA ILE A 70 -2.91 1.78 6.28
C ILE A 70 -3.33 3.24 6.43
N GLN A 71 -2.41 4.07 6.89
CA GLN A 71 -2.63 5.50 6.98
C GLN A 71 -1.85 6.23 5.89
N ASN A 72 -2.56 7.02 5.10
CA ASN A 72 -1.96 7.86 4.07
C ASN A 72 -1.60 9.22 4.66
N SER A 73 -0.53 9.84 4.15
CA SER A 73 -0.19 11.21 4.55
C SER A 73 -1.37 12.13 4.26
N LYS A 74 -1.74 12.94 5.27
CA LYS A 74 -2.77 13.98 5.16
C LYS A 74 -2.36 15.09 4.18
N TYR A 75 -1.05 15.28 4.00
CA TYR A 75 -0.46 16.26 3.09
C TYR A 75 0.04 15.55 1.83
N SER A 76 -0.56 15.90 0.69
CA SER A 76 -0.52 15.13 -0.56
C SER A 76 0.84 15.19 -1.30
N SER A 77 1.70 16.15 -0.99
CA SER A 77 2.98 16.34 -1.69
C SER A 77 3.97 15.20 -1.43
N GLU A 78 4.01 14.67 -0.22
CA GLU A 78 5.05 13.70 0.18
C GLU A 78 4.66 12.24 -0.08
N ARG A 79 3.42 11.95 -0.50
CA ARG A 79 2.93 10.59 -0.80
C ARG A 79 3.33 9.54 0.27
N GLY A 80 3.25 9.89 1.55
CA GLY A 80 3.65 9.00 2.64
C GLY A 80 2.61 7.91 2.94
N VAL A 81 3.08 6.73 3.37
CA VAL A 81 2.25 5.64 3.91
C VAL A 81 2.82 5.14 5.23
N ARG A 82 1.95 4.98 6.23
CA ARG A 82 2.23 4.31 7.49
C ARG A 82 1.44 3.02 7.54
N ILE A 83 2.11 1.93 7.87
CA ILE A 83 1.50 0.63 8.11
C ILE A 83 1.64 0.35 9.60
N SER A 84 0.53 0.02 10.26
CA SER A 84 0.54 -0.43 11.65
C SER A 84 -0.23 -1.73 11.85
N LEU A 85 0.25 -2.52 12.82
CA LEU A 85 -0.28 -3.84 13.18
C LEU A 85 -0.72 -3.83 14.64
N GLY A 86 -1.81 -4.52 14.96
CA GLY A 86 -2.24 -4.68 16.34
C GLY A 86 -3.43 -5.64 16.47
N VAL A 87 -4.11 -5.59 17.61
CA VAL A 87 -5.33 -6.36 17.87
C VAL A 87 -6.53 -5.39 17.90
N ALA A 88 -7.65 -5.78 17.28
CA ALA A 88 -8.86 -4.97 17.28
C ALA A 88 -9.40 -4.78 18.71
N GLY A 89 -9.90 -3.58 19.02
CA GLY A 89 -10.34 -3.22 20.37
C GLY A 89 -9.21 -2.82 21.33
N MET A 90 -7.95 -2.94 20.91
CA MET A 90 -6.79 -2.47 21.68
C MET A 90 -6.27 -1.13 21.15
N SER A 91 -5.75 -0.30 22.06
CA SER A 91 -5.13 0.99 21.73
C SER A 91 -3.69 0.84 21.24
N LYS A 92 -3.05 -0.29 21.55
CA LYS A 92 -1.65 -0.55 21.24
C LYS A 92 -1.50 -1.09 19.82
N GLU A 93 -0.61 -0.46 19.07
CA GLU A 93 -0.23 -0.86 17.72
C GLU A 93 1.29 -0.70 17.54
N VAL A 94 1.87 -1.52 16.66
CA VAL A 94 3.25 -1.36 16.21
C VAL A 94 3.25 -0.73 14.84
N ILE A 95 4.05 0.32 14.68
CA ILE A 95 4.20 1.05 13.43
C ILE A 95 5.46 0.53 12.75
N LEU A 96 5.32 -0.13 11.59
CA LEU A 96 6.44 -0.82 10.94
C LEU A 96 7.59 0.13 10.59
N CYS A 97 7.30 1.36 10.13
CA CYS A 97 8.35 2.34 9.81
C CYS A 97 9.11 2.89 11.04
N GLN A 98 8.74 2.47 12.24
CA GLN A 98 9.38 2.87 13.50
C GLN A 98 9.92 1.66 14.29
N ASP A 99 9.63 0.44 13.81
CA ASP A 99 10.21 -0.78 14.36
C ASP A 99 11.65 -0.92 13.85
N LYS A 100 12.62 -0.98 14.76
CA LYS A 100 14.03 -0.90 14.40
C LYS A 100 14.52 -2.11 13.59
N PRO A 101 14.25 -3.37 14.00
CA PRO A 101 14.60 -4.53 13.19
C PRO A 101 14.04 -4.44 11.77
N PHE A 102 12.77 -4.08 11.64
CA PHE A 102 12.14 -3.88 10.34
C PHE A 102 12.79 -2.75 9.52
N ASP A 103 13.03 -1.59 10.13
CA ASP A 103 13.61 -0.42 9.44
C ASP A 103 15.00 -0.73 8.89
N ASP A 104 15.80 -1.53 9.60
CA ASP A 104 17.12 -1.95 9.16
C ASP A 104 17.03 -2.94 7.97
N ASP A 105 16.17 -3.97 8.05
CA ASP A 105 15.93 -4.93 6.94
C ASP A 105 15.45 -4.25 5.65
N MET A 106 14.65 -3.19 5.81
CA MET A 106 14.11 -2.41 4.69
C MET A 106 15.13 -1.48 4.07
N LYS A 107 16.05 -0.90 4.86
CA LYS A 107 17.15 -0.08 4.31
C LYS A 107 18.07 -0.90 3.41
N GLU A 108 18.35 -2.15 3.78
CA GLU A 108 19.17 -3.05 2.96
C GLU A 108 18.57 -3.29 1.56
N LEU A 109 17.25 -3.11 1.41
CA LEU A 109 16.50 -3.28 0.15
C LEU A 109 16.22 -1.98 -0.59
N GLY A 110 16.75 -0.86 -0.11
CA GLY A 110 16.53 0.44 -0.73
C GLY A 110 15.22 1.13 -0.33
N LEU A 111 14.46 0.63 0.65
CA LEU A 111 13.37 1.39 1.28
C LEU A 111 13.95 2.33 2.35
N VAL A 112 14.79 3.26 1.92
CA VAL A 112 15.54 4.20 2.78
C VAL A 112 14.83 5.54 2.94
N THR A 113 13.95 5.90 2.00
CA THR A 113 13.34 7.23 2.01
C THR A 113 12.20 7.27 3.03
N ARG A 114 12.24 8.29 3.88
CA ARG A 114 11.18 8.61 4.84
C ARG A 114 10.65 10.01 4.55
N THR A 115 9.34 10.16 4.66
CA THR A 115 8.71 11.49 4.59
C THR A 115 9.06 12.31 5.83
N SER A 116 8.75 13.61 5.83
CA SER A 116 8.96 14.49 7.00
C SER A 116 8.23 13.97 8.25
N ALA A 117 7.09 13.29 8.06
CA ALA A 117 6.31 12.64 9.10
C ALA A 117 6.82 11.23 9.50
N LYS A 118 8.02 10.84 9.07
CA LYS A 118 8.65 9.52 9.30
C LYS A 118 7.77 8.35 8.80
N MET A 119 7.10 8.54 7.68
CA MET A 119 6.33 7.50 6.98
C MET A 119 7.17 6.92 5.85
N PHE A 120 6.82 5.73 5.35
CA PHE A 120 7.42 5.22 4.12
C PHE A 120 7.06 6.13 2.95
N TRP A 121 8.03 6.37 2.06
CA TRP A 121 7.72 7.01 0.79
C TRP A 121 7.02 6.00 -0.13
N ARG A 122 5.75 6.25 -0.48
CA ARG A 122 4.91 5.26 -1.18
C ARG A 122 5.53 4.71 -2.48
N PRO A 123 6.20 5.50 -3.34
CA PRO A 123 6.78 4.95 -4.57
C PRO A 123 7.79 3.82 -4.35
N GLU A 124 8.57 3.84 -3.27
CA GLU A 124 9.49 2.73 -2.94
C GLU A 124 8.75 1.47 -2.50
N LEU A 125 7.58 1.60 -1.87
CA LEU A 125 6.77 0.46 -1.43
C LEU A 125 6.13 -0.34 -2.59
N GLN A 126 6.16 0.18 -3.82
CA GLN A 126 5.48 -0.41 -4.98
C GLN A 126 6.34 -1.41 -5.76
N THR A 127 7.43 -1.89 -5.18
CA THR A 127 8.27 -2.94 -5.77
C THR A 127 7.86 -4.32 -5.27
N LYS A 128 8.00 -5.33 -6.14
CA LYS A 128 7.71 -6.73 -5.79
C LYS A 128 8.56 -7.23 -4.61
N GLU A 129 9.83 -6.88 -4.58
CA GLU A 129 10.78 -7.34 -3.55
C GLU A 129 10.42 -6.79 -2.17
N ILE A 130 10.12 -5.49 -2.07
CA ILE A 130 9.69 -4.87 -0.81
C ILE A 130 8.35 -5.45 -0.35
N PHE A 131 7.43 -5.71 -1.29
CA PHE A 131 6.16 -6.36 -1.00
C PHE A 131 6.35 -7.77 -0.40
N GLU A 132 7.16 -8.62 -1.03
CA GLU A 132 7.41 -9.99 -0.57
C GLU A 132 8.09 -10.01 0.81
N LYS A 133 9.04 -9.11 1.06
CA LYS A 133 9.66 -8.99 2.38
C LYS A 133 8.69 -8.49 3.45
N LEU A 134 7.87 -7.49 3.14
CA LEU A 134 6.80 -7.02 4.04
C LEU A 134 5.84 -8.17 4.37
N GLN A 135 5.41 -8.92 3.37
CA GLN A 135 4.51 -10.05 3.57
C GLN A 135 5.15 -11.12 4.46
N ARG A 136 6.42 -11.46 4.23
CA ARG A 136 7.16 -12.42 5.04
C ARG A 136 7.32 -11.95 6.49
N TYR A 137 7.79 -10.71 6.70
CA TYR A 137 7.98 -10.16 8.04
C TYR A 137 6.70 -10.24 8.88
N ILE A 138 5.56 -9.87 8.29
CA ILE A 138 4.29 -9.89 9.00
C ILE A 138 3.82 -11.31 9.32
N ARG A 139 4.09 -12.29 8.44
CA ARG A 139 3.85 -13.71 8.75
C ARG A 139 4.75 -14.21 9.87
N ASP A 140 6.04 -13.87 9.84
CA ASP A 140 6.99 -14.26 10.89
C ASP A 140 6.58 -13.69 12.25
N LEU A 141 6.01 -12.47 12.29
CA LEU A 141 5.39 -11.90 13.49
C LEU A 141 4.18 -12.73 13.97
N GLU A 142 3.26 -13.09 13.06
CA GLU A 142 2.12 -13.96 13.40
C GLU A 142 2.58 -15.31 13.98
N GLU A 143 3.60 -15.93 13.39
CA GLU A 143 4.16 -17.23 13.83
C GLU A 143 4.91 -17.13 15.17
N SER A 144 5.41 -15.95 15.54
CA SER A 144 6.19 -15.71 16.76
C SER A 144 5.34 -15.36 17.99
N ASN A 145 4.01 -15.47 17.92
CA ASN A 145 3.06 -15.03 18.95
C ASN A 145 3.16 -13.52 19.30
N PHE A 146 3.61 -12.70 18.35
CA PHE A 146 3.80 -11.26 18.55
C PHE A 146 2.51 -10.56 19.00
N PHE A 147 1.37 -10.92 18.40
CA PHE A 147 0.08 -10.30 18.70
C PHE A 147 -0.41 -10.65 20.11
N GLU A 148 -0.15 -11.87 20.56
CA GLU A 148 -0.44 -12.35 21.91
C GLU A 148 0.42 -11.64 22.96
N ASP A 149 1.69 -11.39 22.64
CA ASP A 149 2.57 -10.64 23.53
C ASP A 149 2.16 -9.16 23.64
N LEU A 150 1.60 -8.57 22.56
CA LEU A 150 0.99 -7.25 22.63
C LEU A 150 -0.17 -7.17 23.64
N LEU A 151 -0.87 -8.27 23.91
CA LEU A 151 -1.98 -8.32 24.88
C LEU A 151 -1.51 -8.39 26.34
N LYS A 152 -0.28 -8.81 26.59
CA LYS A 152 0.27 -9.02 27.95
C LYS A 152 0.87 -7.76 28.57
N THR A 153 0.97 -6.67 27.81
CA THR A 153 1.65 -5.42 28.22
C THR A 153 0.67 -4.28 28.40
#